data_AF-A0A811JV63-F1
#
_entry.id   AF-A0A811JV63-F1
#
_cell.length_a   1.000
_cell.length_b   1.000
_cell.length_c   1.000
_cell.angle_alpha   90.00
_cell.angle_beta   90.00
_cell.angle_gamma   90.00
#
_symmetry.space_group_name_H-M   'P 1'
#
loop_
_entity.id
_entity.type
_entity.pdbx_description
1 polymer ?
#
loop_
_entity_poly.entity_id
_entity_poly.type
_entity_poly.pdbx_seq_one_letter_code
_entity_poly.pdbx_strand_id
1 'polypeptide(L)'
;MKSAVVLLLLASLVALEACKVNLKVRSQTKKPFQIQVFIPSLKQKTERVTFTGPGEKKVLIQGGNCMDKKWVFKTWKEVNGKWVGAAQNSGKLGGSGWIRVLVDDRLLPFGNDRYGIACSEGAVCG
;
A
#
# COMPACT_ATOMS: atom_id res chain seq x y z
N MET A 1 -31.55 -31.01 -12.79
CA MET A 1 -31.57 -29.94 -11.76
C MET A 1 -30.39 -29.98 -10.77
N LYS A 2 -29.28 -30.68 -11.03
CA LYS A 2 -28.09 -30.65 -10.14
C LYS A 2 -26.97 -29.72 -10.67
N SER A 3 -26.84 -29.60 -12.00
CA SER A 3 -25.79 -28.78 -12.62
C SER A 3 -25.99 -27.26 -12.49
N ALA A 4 -27.23 -26.77 -12.42
CA ALA A 4 -27.51 -25.35 -12.28
C ALA A 4 -27.06 -24.78 -10.92
N VAL A 5 -27.15 -25.59 -9.86
CA VAL A 5 -26.74 -25.21 -8.49
C VAL A 5 -25.21 -25.10 -8.38
N VAL A 6 -24.48 -26.00 -9.05
CA VAL A 6 -23.01 -25.98 -9.08
C VAL A 6 -22.47 -24.74 -9.82
N LEU A 7 -23.11 -24.34 -10.92
CA LEU A 7 -22.74 -23.14 -11.68
C LEU A 7 -22.98 -21.83 -10.89
N LEU A 8 -24.05 -21.75 -10.09
CA LEU A 8 -24.33 -20.59 -9.22
C LEU A 8 -23.35 -20.48 -8.04
N LEU A 9 -22.89 -21.60 -7.50
CA LEU A 9 -21.85 -21.63 -6.45
C LEU A 9 -20.48 -21.17 -6.97
N LEU A 10 -20.06 -21.59 -8.17
CA LEU A 10 -18.82 -21.11 -8.78
C LEU A 10 -18.87 -19.63 -9.19
N ALA A 11 -20.03 -19.10 -9.58
CA ALA A 11 -20.18 -17.67 -9.89
C ALA A 11 -20.02 -16.77 -8.65
N SER A 12 -20.35 -17.26 -7.45
CA SER A 12 -20.16 -16.53 -6.18
C SER A 12 -18.70 -16.49 -5.69
N LEU A 13 -17.85 -17.39 -6.19
CA LEU A 13 -16.41 -17.42 -5.89
C LEU A 13 -15.62 -16.37 -6.68
N VAL A 14 -16.21 -15.76 -7.71
CA VAL A 14 -15.71 -14.52 -8.31
C VAL A 14 -16.20 -13.34 -7.50
N ALA A 15 -16.05 -13.41 -6.17
CA ALA A 15 -15.98 -12.20 -5.38
C ALA A 15 -14.75 -11.46 -5.93
N LEU A 16 -15.00 -10.41 -6.72
CA LEU A 16 -13.99 -9.45 -7.15
C LEU A 16 -13.00 -9.31 -5.99
N GLU A 17 -11.70 -9.49 -6.23
CA GLU A 17 -10.67 -9.38 -5.20
C GLU A 17 -10.59 -7.93 -4.70
N ALA A 18 -11.61 -7.50 -3.98
CA ALA A 18 -11.76 -6.17 -3.46
C ALA A 18 -10.80 -6.06 -2.30
N CYS A 19 -9.75 -5.27 -2.46
CA CYS A 19 -8.91 -4.91 -1.36
C CYS A 19 -9.54 -3.77 -0.57
N LYS A 20 -9.46 -3.88 0.75
CA LYS A 20 -9.77 -2.81 1.71
C LYS A 20 -8.59 -2.72 2.67
N VAL A 21 -7.61 -1.93 2.28
CA VAL A 21 -6.31 -1.84 2.97
C VAL A 21 -6.24 -0.54 3.75
N ASN A 22 -6.12 -0.65 5.08
CA ASN A 22 -5.71 0.46 5.92
C ASN A 22 -4.19 0.50 5.97
N LEU A 23 -3.59 1.37 5.15
CA LEU A 23 -2.17 1.64 5.18
C LEU A 23 -1.83 2.50 6.38
N LYS A 24 -1.03 1.98 7.31
CA LYS A 24 -0.47 2.73 8.44
C LYS A 24 0.96 3.12 8.10
N VAL A 25 1.21 4.39 7.76
CA VAL A 25 2.58 4.88 7.54
C VAL A 25 3.12 5.40 8.86
N ARG A 26 4.25 4.86 9.33
CA ARG A 26 4.93 5.31 10.53
C ARG A 26 6.30 5.89 10.20
N SER A 27 6.49 7.16 10.50
CA SER A 27 7.79 7.82 10.49
C SER A 27 8.59 7.44 11.73
N GLN A 28 9.82 6.98 11.52
CA GLN A 28 10.83 6.78 12.57
C GLN A 28 11.95 7.83 12.51
N THR A 29 11.87 8.77 11.56
CA THR A 29 12.89 9.80 11.34
C THR A 29 12.41 11.17 11.85
N LYS A 30 13.37 12.02 12.20
CA LYS A 30 13.14 13.46 12.44
C LYS A 30 13.17 14.29 11.15
N LYS A 31 13.61 13.71 10.03
CA LYS A 31 13.72 14.40 8.75
C LYS A 31 12.31 14.60 8.16
N PRO A 32 11.95 15.81 7.71
CA PRO A 32 10.69 16.01 6.99
C PRO A 32 10.69 15.23 5.67
N PHE A 33 9.57 14.57 5.36
CA PHE A 33 9.38 13.88 4.09
C PHE A 33 7.90 13.86 3.69
N GLN A 34 7.65 13.59 2.41
CA GLN A 34 6.32 13.21 1.92
C GLN A 34 6.34 11.74 1.49
N ILE A 35 5.19 11.06 1.59
CA ILE A 35 4.98 9.73 1.03
C ILE A 35 3.72 9.70 0.18
N GLN A 36 3.71 8.85 -0.84
CA GLN A 36 2.62 8.61 -1.75
C GLN A 36 2.72 7.18 -2.23
N VAL A 37 1.58 6.54 -2.30
CA VAL A 37 1.43 5.20 -2.80
C VAL A 37 0.72 5.26 -4.14
N PHE A 38 1.34 4.64 -5.14
CA PHE A 38 0.77 4.37 -6.45
C PHE A 38 0.26 2.94 -6.47
N ILE A 39 -0.98 2.74 -6.89
CA ILE A 39 -1.62 1.43 -7.02
C ILE A 39 -1.99 1.25 -8.50
N PRO A 40 -1.06 0.73 -9.34
CA PRO A 40 -1.24 0.73 -10.78
C PRO A 40 -2.41 -0.13 -11.27
N SER A 41 -2.74 -1.20 -10.55
CA SER A 41 -3.92 -2.04 -10.85
C SER A 41 -5.22 -1.27 -10.71
N LEU A 42 -5.30 -0.34 -9.75
CA LEU A 42 -6.45 0.53 -9.53
C LEU A 42 -6.43 1.80 -10.38
N LYS A 43 -5.33 2.08 -11.10
CA LYS A 43 -5.06 3.38 -11.74
C LYS A 43 -5.19 4.55 -10.74
N GLN A 44 -4.87 4.30 -9.48
CA GLN A 44 -4.99 5.27 -8.38
C GLN A 44 -3.64 5.63 -7.80
N LYS A 45 -3.59 6.82 -7.21
CA LYS A 45 -2.52 7.25 -6.31
C LYS A 45 -3.16 7.94 -5.12
N THR A 46 -2.56 7.75 -3.96
CA THR A 46 -2.95 8.48 -2.74
C THR A 46 -2.53 9.95 -2.85
N GLU A 47 -3.05 10.80 -1.98
CA GLU A 47 -2.47 12.13 -1.76
C GLU A 47 -1.06 12.01 -1.17
N ARG A 48 -0.25 13.07 -1.32
CA ARG A 48 1.03 13.12 -0.63
C ARG A 48 0.81 13.41 0.85
N VAL A 49 1.24 12.48 1.69
CA VAL A 49 1.17 12.63 3.15
C VAL A 49 2.50 13.19 3.64
N THR A 50 2.47 14.41 4.19
CA THR A 50 3.66 15.06 4.76
C THR A 50 3.89 14.61 6.20
N PHE A 51 5.13 14.29 6.55
CA PHE A 51 5.62 14.09 7.91
C PHE A 51 6.68 15.13 8.23
N THR A 52 6.59 15.73 9.42
CA THR A 52 7.57 16.70 9.95
C THR A 52 8.43 16.10 11.06
N GLY A 53 8.25 14.81 11.36
CA GLY A 53 8.96 14.09 12.41
C GLY A 53 8.36 12.70 12.66
N PRO A 54 8.70 12.04 13.78
CA PRO A 54 8.15 10.74 14.14
C PRO A 54 6.64 10.78 14.36
N GLY A 55 5.93 9.72 13.95
CA GLY A 55 4.48 9.64 14.10
C GLY A 55 3.86 8.59 13.17
N GLU A 56 2.56 8.34 13.30
CA GLU A 56 1.81 7.42 12.44
C GLU A 56 0.63 8.14 11.77
N LYS A 57 0.43 7.91 10.48
CA LYS A 57 -0.73 8.38 9.72
C LYS A 57 -1.37 7.22 8.96
N LYS A 58 -2.69 7.27 8.77
CA LYS A 58 -3.46 6.20 8.15
C LYS A 58 -4.07 6.66 6.83
N VAL A 59 -4.05 5.79 5.84
CA VAL A 59 -4.68 6.01 4.54
C VAL A 59 -5.50 4.76 4.20
N LEU A 60 -6.79 4.96 3.90
CA LEU A 60 -7.66 3.88 3.43
C LEU A 60 -7.53 3.77 1.91
N ILE A 61 -7.29 2.56 1.42
CA ILE A 61 -7.21 2.23 -0.01
C ILE A 61 -8.22 1.13 -0.29
N GLN A 62 -9.08 1.38 -1.27
CA GLN A 62 -10.16 0.46 -1.66
C GLN A 62 -10.23 0.32 -3.17
N GLY A 63 -10.39 -0.90 -3.66
CA GLY A 63 -10.56 -1.19 -5.08
C GLY A 63 -10.46 -2.68 -5.37
N GLY A 64 -10.72 -3.09 -6.62
CA GLY A 64 -10.61 -4.48 -7.06
C GLY A 64 -9.23 -4.85 -7.60
N ASN A 65 -8.84 -6.12 -7.47
CA ASN A 65 -7.66 -6.72 -8.11
C ASN A 65 -6.34 -6.03 -7.73
N CYS A 66 -6.17 -5.75 -6.44
CA CYS A 66 -5.02 -4.99 -5.96
C CYS A 66 -3.68 -5.72 -6.11
N MET A 67 -3.70 -7.04 -6.30
CA MET A 67 -2.51 -7.87 -6.48
C MET A 67 -1.99 -7.96 -7.91
N ASP A 68 -2.75 -7.51 -8.92
CA ASP A 68 -2.38 -7.61 -10.34
C ASP A 68 -1.04 -6.94 -10.64
N LYS A 69 -0.74 -5.83 -9.95
CA LYS A 69 0.47 -5.03 -10.14
C LYS A 69 1.09 -4.66 -8.80
N LYS A 70 2.41 -4.48 -8.78
CA LYS A 70 3.14 -3.99 -7.61
C LYS A 70 2.68 -2.57 -7.27
N TRP A 71 2.32 -2.37 -6.02
CA TRP A 71 2.15 -1.05 -5.42
C TRP A 71 3.51 -0.41 -5.29
N VAL A 72 3.61 0.89 -5.54
CA VAL A 72 4.87 1.64 -5.43
C VAL A 72 4.73 2.66 -4.31
N PHE A 73 5.56 2.52 -3.29
CA PHE A 73 5.68 3.42 -2.16
C PHE A 73 6.84 4.34 -2.44
N LYS A 74 6.57 5.62 -2.67
CA LYS A 74 7.60 6.60 -2.99
C LYS A 74 7.64 7.68 -1.92
N THR A 75 8.84 8.12 -1.59
CA THR A 75 9.06 9.24 -0.66
C THR A 75 9.70 10.42 -1.38
N TRP A 76 9.49 11.62 -0.84
CA TRP A 76 10.12 12.86 -1.27
C TRP A 76 10.78 13.55 -0.09
N LYS A 77 11.89 14.21 -0.37
CA LYS A 77 12.61 15.08 0.56
C LYS A 77 12.60 16.51 0.04
N GLU A 78 12.73 17.46 0.93
CA GLU A 78 12.85 18.87 0.56
C GLU A 78 14.30 19.21 0.25
N VAL A 79 14.53 19.83 -0.90
CA VAL A 79 15.82 20.39 -1.32
C VAL A 79 15.53 21.77 -1.91
N ASN A 80 16.09 22.82 -1.32
CA ASN A 80 15.91 24.22 -1.77
C ASN A 80 14.43 24.62 -1.96
N GLY A 81 13.58 24.30 -0.99
CA GLY A 81 12.13 24.61 -1.04
C GLY A 81 11.33 23.77 -2.03
N LYS A 82 11.93 22.73 -2.64
CA LYS A 82 11.26 21.86 -3.62
C LYS A 82 11.29 20.40 -3.16
N TRP A 83 10.17 19.71 -3.35
CA TRP A 83 10.06 18.28 -3.08
C TRP A 83 10.65 17.46 -4.22
N VAL A 84 11.77 16.79 -3.96
CA VAL A 84 12.45 15.88 -4.89
C VAL A 84 12.32 14.45 -4.43
N GLY A 85 12.30 13.48 -5.36
CA GLY A 85 12.22 12.07 -5.02
C GLY A 85 13.38 11.65 -4.11
N ALA A 86 13.09 10.92 -3.03
CA ALA A 86 14.10 10.49 -2.06
C ALA A 86 14.40 9.00 -2.21
N ALA A 87 13.40 8.15 -2.01
CA ALA A 87 13.52 6.71 -2.17
C ALA A 87 12.19 6.09 -2.60
N GLN A 88 12.22 4.83 -3.00
CA GLN A 88 11.01 4.06 -3.27
C GLN A 88 11.24 2.58 -3.01
N ASN A 89 10.15 1.90 -2.67
CA ASN A 89 10.07 0.45 -2.67
C ASN A 89 8.71 0.01 -3.23
N SER A 90 8.57 -1.27 -3.50
CA SER A 90 7.34 -1.81 -4.07
C SER A 90 6.96 -3.16 -3.49
N GLY A 91 5.70 -3.53 -3.64
CA GLY A 91 5.24 -4.89 -3.36
C GLY A 91 3.86 -5.20 -3.92
N LYS A 92 3.56 -6.47 -4.16
CA LYS A 92 2.22 -6.94 -4.53
C LYS A 92 1.40 -7.16 -3.26
N LEU A 93 0.37 -6.33 -3.07
CA LEU A 93 -0.46 -6.28 -1.87
C LEU A 93 -1.93 -6.51 -2.21
N GLY A 94 -2.63 -7.29 -1.39
CA GLY A 94 -4.05 -7.54 -1.53
C GLY A 94 -4.72 -7.95 -0.23
N GLY A 95 -6.04 -8.14 -0.28
CA GLY A 95 -6.84 -8.55 0.87
C GLY A 95 -7.49 -7.38 1.64
N SER A 96 -8.10 -7.72 2.76
CA SER A 96 -8.88 -6.81 3.61
C SER A 96 -8.31 -6.79 5.02
N GLY A 97 -7.77 -5.63 5.42
CA GLY A 97 -7.07 -5.51 6.69
C GLY A 97 -6.20 -4.27 6.79
N TRP A 98 -5.02 -4.40 7.38
CA TRP A 98 -4.07 -3.31 7.52
C TRP A 98 -2.62 -3.78 7.33
N ILE A 99 -1.79 -2.88 6.81
CA ILE A 99 -0.34 -3.04 6.71
C ILE A 99 0.33 -1.80 7.27
N ARG A 100 1.39 -1.98 8.06
CA ARG A 100 2.25 -0.88 8.51
C ARG A 100 3.49 -0.79 7.63
N VAL A 101 3.75 0.41 7.13
CA VAL A 101 4.96 0.78 6.40
C VAL A 101 5.76 1.73 7.27
N LEU A 102 7.02 1.41 7.53
CA LEU A 102 7.97 2.25 8.24
C LEU A 102 8.77 3.08 7.25
N VAL A 103 9.14 4.29 7.66
CA VAL A 103 10.11 5.15 6.94
C VAL A 103 11.20 5.54 7.93
N ASP A 104 12.42 5.10 7.66
CA ASP A 104 13.61 5.34 8.49
C ASP A 104 14.38 6.61 8.05
N ASP A 105 15.57 6.83 8.63
CA ASP A 105 16.43 7.96 8.30
C ASP A 105 16.99 7.96 6.87
N ARG A 106 16.87 6.85 6.14
CA ARG A 106 17.19 6.78 4.70
C ARG A 106 16.00 7.21 3.84
N LEU A 107 14.88 7.54 4.46
CA LEU A 107 13.60 7.85 3.82
C LEU A 107 13.07 6.69 2.97
N LEU A 108 13.55 5.46 3.22
CA LEU A 108 13.16 4.28 2.48
C LEU A 108 11.90 3.67 3.11
N PRO A 109 10.80 3.51 2.37
CA PRO A 109 9.62 2.84 2.90
C PRO A 109 9.80 1.32 2.90
N PHE A 110 9.50 0.64 3.99
CA PHE A 110 9.51 -0.84 4.06
C PHE A 110 8.36 -1.36 4.92
N GLY A 111 7.89 -2.57 4.63
CA GLY A 111 6.83 -3.21 5.41
C GLY A 111 7.35 -3.68 6.76
N ASN A 112 6.48 -3.64 7.78
CA ASN A 112 6.82 -4.11 9.12
C ASN A 112 5.90 -5.23 9.58
N ASP A 113 4.63 -4.89 9.83
CA ASP A 113 3.61 -5.84 10.27
C ASP A 113 2.33 -5.65 9.49
N ARG A 114 1.56 -6.72 9.39
CA ARG A 114 0.33 -6.78 8.60
C ARG A 114 -0.67 -7.74 9.21
N TYR A 115 -1.95 -7.47 9.00
CA TYR A 115 -3.06 -8.34 9.36
C TYR A 115 -4.10 -8.31 8.24
N GLY A 116 -4.55 -9.49 7.79
CA GLY A 116 -5.55 -9.61 6.71
C GLY A 116 -5.06 -9.15 5.32
N ILE A 117 -3.77 -8.81 5.19
CA ILE A 117 -3.14 -8.39 3.95
C ILE A 117 -2.25 -9.51 3.43
N ALA A 118 -2.49 -9.95 2.20
CA ALA A 118 -1.59 -10.82 1.44
C ALA A 118 -0.45 -9.98 0.86
N CYS A 119 0.76 -10.55 0.86
CA CYS A 119 1.97 -9.95 0.32
C CYS A 119 2.78 -11.06 -0.34
N SER A 120 2.93 -11.02 -1.66
CA SER A 120 3.55 -12.12 -2.42
C SER A 120 4.92 -11.78 -3.00
N GLU A 121 5.21 -10.49 -3.23
CA GLU A 121 6.44 -10.06 -3.89
C GLU A 121 6.85 -8.65 -3.47
N GLY A 122 8.16 -8.38 -3.43
CA GLY A 122 8.74 -7.04 -3.31
C GLY A 122 9.20 -6.67 -1.90
N ALA A 123 10.08 -5.66 -1.81
CA ALA A 123 10.75 -5.27 -0.57
C ALA A 123 9.80 -4.72 0.53
N VAL A 124 8.56 -4.37 0.19
CA VAL A 124 7.54 -3.97 1.19
C VAL A 124 6.89 -5.20 1.87
N CYS A 125 7.19 -6.43 1.42
CA CYS A 125 6.64 -7.65 2.02
C CYS A 125 7.39 -8.20 3.22
N GLY A 126 8.56 -7.65 3.55
CA GLY A 126 9.51 -8.25 4.50
C GLY A 126 10.67 -8.87 3.75
#